data_AF-K1TZJ6-F1
#
_entry.id   AF-K1TZJ6-F1
#
_cell.length_a   1.000
_cell.length_b   1.000
_cell.length_c   1.000
_cell.angle_alpha   90.00
_cell.angle_beta   90.00
_cell.angle_gamma   90.00
#
_symmetry.space_group_name_H-M   'P 1'
#
loop_
_entity.id
_entity.type
_entity.pdbx_description
1 polymer ?
#
loop_
_entity_poly.entity_id
_entity_poly.type
_entity_poly.pdbx_seq_one_letter_code
_entity_poly.pdbx_strand_id
1 'polypeptide(L)'
;AGKGVLLTVSPVRHLGDGLAGNAASKATLRVAVEELLARHPRQAEYFPAFEILTDDLRDYRFYADDLVHPARQAIDYIWEQFAGSVLTDEARRLLPEVEAVVAAAAHRPRDPRSAAHRTFCLRQLERIAALPQIDFQSEAAYFRRCIEINS
;
A
#
# COMPACT_ATOMS: atom_id res chain seq x y z
N ALA A 1 -19.73 6.20 15.92
CA ALA A 1 -18.42 6.89 15.91
C ALA A 1 -18.21 7.50 14.53
N GLY A 2 -17.84 8.77 14.44
CA GLY A 2 -17.56 9.43 13.15
C GLY A 2 -16.27 8.84 12.56
N LYS A 3 -16.39 8.15 11.43
CA LYS A 3 -15.23 7.64 10.69
C LYS A 3 -14.59 8.80 9.93
N GLY A 4 -13.26 8.89 9.96
CA GLY A 4 -12.50 9.75 9.04
C GLY A 4 -12.42 9.10 7.66
N VAL A 5 -12.36 9.92 6.62
CA VAL A 5 -12.25 9.50 5.22
C VAL A 5 -11.04 10.19 4.62
N LEU A 6 -10.08 9.39 4.13
CA LEU A 6 -8.97 9.91 3.35
C LEU A 6 -9.27 9.70 1.87
N LEU A 7 -9.33 10.81 1.15
CA LEU A 7 -9.55 10.85 -0.29
C LEU A 7 -8.20 10.93 -1.00
N THR A 8 -8.11 10.34 -2.19
CA THR A 8 -6.95 10.50 -3.07
C THR A 8 -7.40 10.35 -4.52
N VAL A 9 -6.69 10.97 -5.45
CA VAL A 9 -6.89 10.73 -6.88
C VAL A 9 -5.74 9.86 -7.36
N SER A 10 -6.06 8.75 -8.01
CA SER A 10 -5.04 7.82 -8.51
C SER A 10 -4.10 8.55 -9.49
N PRO A 11 -2.77 8.36 -9.39
CA PRO A 11 -1.82 8.90 -10.35
C PRO A 11 -1.80 8.14 -11.69
N VAL A 12 -2.46 6.98 -11.79
CA VAL A 12 -2.53 6.19 -13.02
C VAL A 12 -3.29 6.95 -14.11
N ARG A 13 -2.75 6.95 -15.33
CA ARG A 13 -3.36 7.63 -16.48
C ARG A 13 -4.46 6.76 -17.10
N HIS A 14 -5.65 7.31 -17.27
CA HIS A 14 -6.74 6.63 -17.98
C HIS A 14 -6.79 7.11 -19.42
N LEU A 15 -5.94 6.51 -20.28
CA LEU A 15 -5.77 6.95 -21.66
C LEU A 15 -6.84 6.43 -22.64
N GLY A 16 -7.85 5.69 -22.16
CA GLY A 16 -8.96 5.22 -22.99
C GLY A 16 -9.70 6.35 -23.71
N ASP A 17 -9.83 7.51 -23.04
CA ASP A 17 -10.46 8.73 -23.59
C ASP A 17 -9.42 9.75 -24.09
N GLY A 18 -8.17 9.31 -24.30
CA GLY A 18 -7.05 10.15 -24.69
C GLY A 18 -6.52 11.08 -23.59
N LEU A 19 -5.51 11.88 -23.94
CA LEU A 19 -4.82 12.77 -23.00
C LEU A 19 -5.75 13.83 -22.40
N ALA A 20 -6.58 14.43 -23.25
CA ALA A 20 -7.54 15.44 -22.83
C ALA A 20 -8.63 14.86 -21.92
N GLY A 21 -9.14 13.67 -22.23
CA GLY A 21 -10.11 12.95 -21.39
C GLY A 21 -9.54 12.57 -20.02
N ASN A 22 -8.30 12.07 -19.99
CA ASN A 22 -7.59 11.84 -18.73
C ASN A 22 -7.46 13.14 -17.91
N ALA A 23 -7.01 14.24 -18.52
CA ALA A 23 -6.87 15.51 -17.81
C ALA A 23 -8.22 16.03 -17.26
N ALA A 24 -9.27 15.99 -18.09
CA ALA A 24 -10.61 16.44 -17.71
C ALA A 24 -11.20 15.59 -16.58
N SER A 25 -11.05 14.27 -16.63
CA SER A 25 -11.54 13.36 -15.59
C SER A 25 -10.81 13.56 -14.26
N LYS A 26 -9.48 13.68 -14.27
CA LYS A 26 -8.69 13.98 -13.06
C LYS A 26 -9.06 15.33 -12.46
N ALA A 27 -9.20 16.37 -13.29
CA ALA A 27 -9.63 17.70 -12.85
C ALA A 27 -11.03 17.67 -12.21
N THR A 28 -11.97 16.96 -12.83
CA THR A 28 -13.33 16.76 -12.28
C THR A 28 -13.29 16.09 -10.92
N LEU A 29 -12.50 15.02 -10.77
CA LEU A 29 -12.33 14.34 -9.48
C LEU A 29 -11.70 15.26 -8.43
N ARG A 30 -10.73 16.10 -8.81
CA ARG A 30 -10.12 17.05 -7.88
C ARG A 30 -11.11 18.10 -7.39
N VAL A 31 -11.90 18.69 -8.28
CA VAL A 31 -12.97 19.61 -7.89
C VAL A 31 -13.96 18.94 -6.94
N ALA A 32 -14.40 17.71 -7.24
CA ALA A 32 -15.32 16.96 -6.38
C ALA A 32 -14.73 16.69 -4.99
N VAL A 33 -13.44 16.35 -4.91
CA VAL A 33 -12.73 16.19 -3.64
C VAL A 33 -12.70 17.51 -2.86
N GLU A 34 -12.35 18.64 -3.49
CA GLU A 34 -12.34 19.94 -2.81
C GLU A 34 -13.72 20.30 -2.23
N GLU A 35 -14.80 20.02 -2.97
CA GLU A 35 -16.14 20.21 -2.45
C GLU A 35 -16.46 19.31 -1.23
N LEU A 36 -15.99 18.06 -1.24
CA LEU A 36 -16.17 17.14 -0.12
C LEU A 36 -15.39 17.61 1.12
N LEU A 37 -14.15 18.07 0.93
CA LEU A 37 -13.34 18.65 2.01
C LEU A 37 -14.02 19.88 2.62
N ALA A 38 -14.57 20.77 1.78
CA ALA A 38 -15.27 21.97 2.22
C ALA A 38 -16.56 21.66 3.00
N ARG A 39 -17.31 20.63 2.57
CA ARG A 39 -18.54 20.19 3.26
C ARG A 39 -18.27 19.40 4.54
N HIS A 40 -17.14 18.70 4.61
CA HIS A 40 -16.78 17.80 5.70
C HIS A 40 -15.38 18.05 6.29
N PRO A 41 -15.04 19.28 6.70
CA PRO A 41 -13.66 19.69 7.02
C PRO A 41 -13.06 19.02 8.26
N ARG A 42 -13.86 18.31 9.06
CA ARG A 42 -13.40 17.55 10.25
C ARG A 42 -13.38 16.04 10.04
N GLN A 43 -13.82 15.56 8.88
CA GLN A 43 -14.02 14.14 8.61
C GLN A 43 -13.40 13.69 7.29
N ALA A 44 -13.05 14.62 6.40
CA ALA A 44 -12.42 14.33 5.13
C ALA A 44 -11.05 14.99 5.05
N GLU A 45 -10.08 14.23 4.58
CA GLU A 45 -8.73 14.68 4.27
C GLU A 45 -8.35 14.25 2.86
N TYR A 46 -7.34 14.88 2.25
CA TYR A 46 -6.87 14.54 0.93
C TYR A 46 -5.37 14.21 0.92
N PHE A 47 -5.03 13.06 0.36
CA PHE A 47 -3.65 12.68 0.08
C PHE A 47 -3.33 12.87 -1.42
N PRO A 48 -2.33 13.72 -1.76
CA PRO A 48 -2.09 14.19 -3.12
C PRO A 48 -1.24 13.24 -3.97
N ALA A 49 -1.64 11.96 -4.08
CA ALA A 49 -0.89 10.96 -4.86
C ALA A 49 -0.75 11.34 -6.34
N PHE A 50 -1.81 11.92 -6.92
CA PHE A 50 -1.83 12.37 -8.31
C PHE A 50 -0.80 13.47 -8.55
N GLU A 51 -0.83 14.52 -7.74
CA GLU A 51 0.07 15.68 -7.82
C GLU A 51 1.51 15.29 -7.50
N ILE A 52 1.74 14.37 -6.55
CA ILE A 52 3.07 13.83 -6.31
C ILE A 52 3.63 13.21 -7.61
N LEU A 53 2.85 12.41 -8.34
CA LEU A 53 3.36 11.86 -9.59
C LEU A 53 3.52 12.92 -10.68
N THR A 54 2.56 13.83 -10.84
CA THR A 54 2.54 14.74 -11.99
C THR A 54 3.44 15.95 -11.84
N ASP A 55 3.65 16.43 -10.61
CA ASP A 55 4.29 17.71 -10.34
C ASP A 55 5.58 17.56 -9.52
N ASP A 56 5.63 16.68 -8.52
CA ASP A 56 6.86 16.42 -7.75
C ASP A 56 7.80 15.45 -8.51
N LEU A 57 7.25 14.34 -9.03
CA LEU A 57 7.95 13.32 -9.82
C LEU A 57 7.73 13.49 -11.33
N ARG A 58 7.89 14.71 -11.83
CA ARG A 58 7.45 15.14 -13.17
C ARG A 58 8.14 14.48 -14.38
N ASP A 59 9.13 13.63 -14.17
CA ASP A 59 9.92 13.00 -15.24
C ASP A 59 9.31 11.65 -15.69
N TYR A 60 9.35 11.35 -17.00
CA TYR A 60 8.86 10.07 -17.54
C TYR A 60 9.54 8.84 -16.94
N ARG A 61 10.74 8.97 -16.35
CA ARG A 61 11.41 7.90 -15.59
C ARG A 61 10.57 7.36 -14.43
N PHE A 62 9.59 8.13 -13.96
CA PHE A 62 8.69 7.76 -12.88
C PHE A 62 7.41 7.07 -13.38
N TYR A 63 7.31 6.82 -14.69
CA TYR A 63 6.31 5.95 -15.29
C TYR A 63 6.95 4.62 -15.69
N ALA A 64 6.16 3.55 -15.61
CA ALA A 64 6.52 2.25 -16.13
C ALA A 64 6.62 2.29 -17.67
N ASP A 65 7.06 1.19 -18.29
CA ASP A 65 7.25 1.09 -19.74
C ASP A 65 5.99 1.40 -20.56
N ASP A 66 4.81 1.22 -19.98
CA ASP A 66 3.53 1.55 -20.61
C ASP A 66 3.17 3.05 -20.59
N LEU A 67 3.98 3.89 -19.92
CA LEU A 67 3.78 5.33 -19.73
C LEU A 67 2.43 5.70 -19.09
N VAL A 68 1.77 4.73 -18.46
CA VAL A 68 0.44 4.84 -17.86
C VAL A 68 0.51 4.66 -16.35
N HIS A 69 1.22 3.62 -15.91
CA HIS A 69 1.38 3.29 -14.50
C HIS A 69 2.63 3.95 -13.92
N PRO A 70 2.64 4.27 -12.62
CA PRO A 70 3.86 4.70 -11.95
C PRO A 70 4.91 3.58 -11.98
N ALA A 71 6.17 3.95 -12.20
CA ALA A 71 7.31 3.06 -12.03
C ALA A 71 7.47 2.67 -10.56
N ARG A 72 8.19 1.58 -10.30
CA ARG A 72 8.43 1.09 -8.93
C ARG A 72 8.97 2.18 -8.00
N GLN A 73 9.94 2.97 -8.47
CA GLN A 73 10.50 4.09 -7.70
C GLN A 73 9.44 5.11 -7.28
N ALA A 74 8.48 5.41 -8.17
CA ALA A 74 7.42 6.36 -7.88
C ALA A 74 6.41 5.78 -6.88
N ILE A 75 6.10 4.48 -6.99
CA ILE A 75 5.25 3.76 -6.03
C ILE A 75 5.88 3.82 -4.63
N ASP A 76 7.17 3.50 -4.52
CA ASP A 76 7.87 3.50 -3.24
C ASP A 76 7.91 4.91 -2.62
N TYR A 77 8.16 5.95 -3.42
CA TYR A 77 8.14 7.34 -2.96
C TYR A 77 6.74 7.79 -2.49
N ILE A 78 5.69 7.50 -3.26
CA ILE A 78 4.31 7.82 -2.87
C ILE A 78 3.93 7.08 -1.58
N TRP A 79 4.37 5.82 -1.42
CA TRP A 79 4.15 5.05 -0.19
C TRP A 79 4.84 5.68 1.02
N GLU A 80 6.07 6.15 0.86
CA GLU A 80 6.80 6.87 1.92
C GLU A 80 6.05 8.14 2.36
N GLN A 81 5.63 8.97 1.40
CA GLN A 81 4.85 10.18 1.69
C GLN A 81 3.50 9.84 2.36
N PHE A 82 2.83 8.80 1.90
CA PHE A 82 1.56 8.34 2.45
C PHE A 82 1.70 7.85 3.90
N ALA A 83 2.66 6.95 4.16
CA ALA A 83 2.97 6.48 5.50
C ALA A 83 3.38 7.65 6.42
N GLY A 84 4.10 8.63 5.89
CA GLY A 84 4.43 9.90 6.54
C GLY A 84 3.20 10.71 6.95
N SER A 85 2.15 10.73 6.13
CA SER A 85 0.95 11.53 6.40
C SER A 85 -0.09 10.82 7.27
N VAL A 86 -0.21 9.50 7.18
CA VAL A 86 -1.34 8.77 7.81
C VAL A 86 -0.97 7.96 9.04
N LEU A 87 0.29 7.57 9.20
CA LEU A 87 0.73 6.74 10.32
C LEU A 87 1.31 7.59 11.44
N THR A 88 1.04 7.20 12.69
CA THR A 88 1.75 7.74 13.85
C THR A 88 3.21 7.31 13.82
N ASP A 89 4.09 8.01 14.54
CA ASP A 89 5.50 7.59 14.66
C ASP A 89 5.65 6.17 15.23
N GLU A 90 4.76 5.78 16.13
CA GLU A 90 4.71 4.42 16.66
C GLU A 90 4.35 3.41 15.58
N ALA A 91 3.29 3.65 14.80
CA ALA A 91 2.91 2.77 13.70
C ALA A 91 4.00 2.70 12.61
N ARG A 92 4.64 3.82 12.29
CA ARG A 92 5.78 3.86 11.35
C ARG A 92 6.95 3.00 11.81
N ARG A 93 7.27 2.97 13.12
CA ARG A 93 8.33 2.11 13.66
C ARG A 93 8.03 0.62 13.53
N LEU A 94 6.75 0.23 13.51
CA LEU A 94 6.33 -1.16 13.35
C LEU A 94 6.28 -1.58 11.88
N LEU A 95 6.12 -0.64 10.95
CA LEU A 95 5.89 -0.90 9.53
C LEU A 95 6.92 -1.85 8.89
N PRO A 96 8.25 -1.72 9.11
CA PRO A 96 9.22 -2.63 8.52
C PRO A 96 9.05 -4.10 8.95
N GLU A 97 8.69 -4.33 10.22
CA GLU A 97 8.42 -5.67 10.72
C GLU A 97 7.12 -6.24 10.13
N VAL A 98 6.09 -5.39 10.00
CA VAL A 98 4.82 -5.76 9.35
C VAL A 98 5.05 -6.15 7.88
N GLU A 99 5.75 -5.30 7.12
CA GLU A 99 6.10 -5.57 5.72
C GLU A 99 6.90 -6.85 5.57
N ALA A 100 7.84 -7.12 6.48
CA ALA A 100 8.64 -8.34 6.45
C ALA A 100 7.78 -9.61 6.66
N VAL A 101 6.80 -9.58 7.56
CA VAL A 101 5.87 -10.71 7.79
C VAL A 101 4.95 -10.92 6.59
N VAL A 102 4.35 -9.84 6.06
CA VAL A 102 3.46 -9.90 4.88
C VAL A 102 4.22 -10.42 3.65
N ALA A 103 5.42 -9.90 3.40
CA ALA A 103 6.27 -10.35 2.30
C ALA A 103 6.68 -11.83 2.45
N ALA A 104 6.97 -12.27 3.68
CA ALA A 104 7.27 -13.66 3.97
C ALA A 104 6.08 -14.59 3.69
N ALA A 105 4.86 -14.16 4.00
CA ALA A 105 3.64 -14.95 3.75
C ALA A 105 3.28 -15.00 2.25
N ALA A 106 3.57 -13.94 1.50
CA ALA A 106 3.38 -13.90 0.05
C ALA A 106 4.43 -14.74 -0.73
N HIS A 107 5.54 -15.10 -0.09
CA HIS A 107 6.60 -15.85 -0.75
C HIS A 107 6.20 -17.30 -1.04
N ARG A 108 6.51 -17.78 -2.25
CA ARG A 108 6.29 -19.19 -2.63
C ARG A 108 7.56 -20.01 -2.35
N PRO A 109 7.56 -20.93 -1.36
CA PRO A 109 8.72 -21.72 -1.03
C PRO A 109 9.10 -22.70 -2.16
N ARG A 110 10.41 -22.89 -2.37
CA ARG A 110 10.95 -23.83 -3.37
C ARG A 110 10.74 -25.29 -2.98
N ASP A 111 10.97 -25.62 -1.72
CA ASP A 111 10.67 -26.93 -1.14
C ASP A 111 9.78 -26.75 0.11
N PRO A 112 8.44 -26.77 -0.07
CA PRO A 112 7.50 -26.63 1.01
C PRO A 112 7.60 -27.75 2.06
N ARG A 113 8.21 -28.90 1.72
CA ARG A 113 8.30 -30.07 2.62
C ARG A 113 9.57 -30.16 3.43
N SER A 114 10.48 -29.23 3.24
CA SER A 114 11.76 -29.22 3.95
C SER A 114 11.60 -28.83 5.44
N ALA A 115 12.44 -29.43 6.28
CA ALA A 115 12.55 -29.04 7.70
C ALA A 115 12.97 -27.56 7.87
N ALA A 116 13.74 -27.03 6.91
CA ALA A 116 14.12 -25.63 6.86
C ALA A 116 12.90 -24.72 6.65
N HIS A 117 11.98 -25.07 5.74
CA HIS A 117 10.76 -24.31 5.53
C HIS A 117 9.84 -24.36 6.77
N ARG A 118 9.68 -25.53 7.40
CA ARG A 118 8.94 -25.66 8.66
C ARG A 118 9.51 -24.76 9.77
N THR A 119 10.84 -24.74 9.93
CA THR A 119 11.53 -23.86 10.88
C THR A 119 11.30 -22.39 10.56
N PHE A 120 11.33 -22.02 9.28
CA PHE A 120 11.00 -20.67 8.83
C PHE A 120 9.57 -20.27 9.20
N CYS A 121 8.57 -21.12 8.96
CA CYS A 121 7.18 -20.85 9.32
C CYS A 121 7.00 -20.65 10.83
N LEU A 122 7.63 -21.47 11.67
CA LEU A 122 7.60 -21.31 13.12
C LEU A 122 8.17 -19.96 13.57
N ARG A 123 9.32 -19.55 13.01
CA ARG A 123 9.90 -18.23 13.29
C ARG A 123 9.00 -17.07 12.87
N GLN A 124 8.27 -17.18 11.75
CA GLN A 124 7.31 -16.13 11.38
C GLN A 124 6.13 -16.07 12.36
N LEU A 125 5.65 -17.20 12.88
CA LEU A 125 4.61 -17.22 13.92
C LEU A 125 5.10 -16.59 15.24
N GLU A 126 6.36 -16.79 15.61
CA GLU A 126 6.98 -16.09 16.77
C GLU A 126 7.04 -14.57 16.55
N ARG A 127 7.41 -14.12 15.34
CA ARG A 127 7.40 -12.68 14.99
C ARG A 127 5.99 -12.09 15.04
N ILE A 128 4.99 -12.80 14.54
CA ILE A 128 3.58 -12.38 14.62
C ILE A 128 3.15 -12.25 16.08
N ALA A 129 3.51 -13.22 16.94
CA ALA A 129 3.18 -13.17 18.36
C ALA A 129 3.82 -11.98 19.10
N ALA A 130 4.96 -11.48 18.62
CA ALA A 130 5.62 -10.28 19.14
C ALA A 130 4.95 -8.95 18.73
N LEU A 131 3.95 -8.99 17.84
CA LEU A 131 3.21 -7.84 17.34
C LEU A 131 1.70 -7.95 17.66
N PRO A 132 1.30 -8.09 18.94
CA PRO A 132 -0.10 -8.33 19.33
C PRO A 132 -1.07 -7.22 18.93
N GLN A 133 -0.57 -6.02 18.64
CA GLN A 133 -1.36 -4.87 18.20
C GLN A 133 -1.71 -4.88 16.70
N ILE A 134 -1.15 -5.80 15.91
CA ILE A 134 -1.39 -5.91 14.46
C ILE A 134 -2.18 -7.18 14.17
N ASP A 135 -3.18 -7.07 13.30
CA ASP A 135 -3.95 -8.22 12.84
C ASP A 135 -3.22 -8.95 11.71
N PHE A 136 -2.69 -10.13 12.01
CA PHE A 136 -2.04 -11.05 11.07
C PHE A 136 -2.81 -12.36 10.89
N GLN A 137 -4.14 -12.36 11.02
CA GLN A 137 -4.94 -13.59 10.93
C GLN A 137 -4.67 -14.39 9.65
N SER A 138 -4.58 -13.72 8.50
CA SER A 138 -4.29 -14.33 7.19
C SER A 138 -2.91 -14.98 7.14
N GLU A 139 -1.89 -14.24 7.53
CA GLU A 139 -0.47 -14.62 7.50
C GLU A 139 -0.22 -15.77 8.48
N ALA A 140 -0.76 -15.66 9.70
CA ALA A 140 -0.68 -16.72 10.70
C ALA A 140 -1.37 -18.00 10.21
N ALA A 141 -2.55 -17.89 9.59
CA ALA A 141 -3.24 -19.05 9.03
C ALA A 141 -2.44 -19.68 7.88
N TYR A 142 -1.78 -18.88 7.04
CA TYR A 142 -0.89 -19.37 5.99
C TYR A 142 0.27 -20.20 6.58
N PHE A 143 1.03 -19.64 7.53
CA PHE A 143 2.18 -20.34 8.10
C PHE A 143 1.80 -21.60 8.87
N ARG A 144 0.64 -21.62 9.55
CA ARG A 144 0.11 -22.84 10.21
C ARG A 144 -0.18 -23.95 9.19
N ARG A 145 -0.87 -23.63 8.09
CA ARG A 145 -1.11 -24.60 7.01
C ARG A 145 0.19 -25.16 6.42
N CYS A 146 1.21 -24.32 6.24
CA CYS A 146 2.53 -24.78 5.77
C CYS A 146 3.19 -25.77 6.74
N ILE A 147 2.93 -25.69 8.05
CA ILE A 147 3.45 -26.64 9.04
C ILE A 147 2.65 -27.95 9.02
N GLU A 148 1.33 -27.88 8.86
CA GLU A 148 0.45 -29.06 8.81
C GLU A 148 0.74 -29.96 7.61
N ILE A 149 1.09 -29.39 6.45
CA ILE A 149 1.51 -30.16 5.26
C ILE A 149 2.78 -30.99 5.52
N ASN A 150 3.53 -30.65 6.57
CA ASN A 150 4.84 -31.21 6.92
C ASN A 150 4.82 -32.08 8.19
N SER A 151 3.63 -32.37 8.72
CA SER A 151 3.41 -33.21 9.91
C SER A 151 2.81 -34.55 9.49
#